data_AF-A0A7J4PP99-F1
#
_entry.id   AF-A0A7J4PP99-F1
#
_cell.length_a   1.000
_cell.length_b   1.000
_cell.length_c   1.000
_cell.angle_alpha   90.00
_cell.angle_beta   90.00
_cell.angle_gamma   90.00
#
_symmetry.space_group_name_H-M   'P 1'
#
loop_
_entity.id
_entity.type
_entity.pdbx_description
1 polymer ?
#
loop_
_entity_poly.entity_id
_entity_poly.type
_entity_poly.pdbx_seq_one_letter_code
_entity_poly.pdbx_strand_id
1 'polypeptide(L)'
;MMEMKFGSLILTCLICTALMAAVSAEEISQDPVTVNLDLGDLEDYMIDEGDSIKISHCERPKFDYTIYPVTIESGESWIELEVHELDEPTEMTSWILEHCLITAGLATLTEEYEGAGESFTIDGHDAIMVTTSDGDQPVYSAVYSPDEEGSWGRLLFLISSDLPWDVTEKIFGSIEVDE
;
A
#
# COMPACT_ATOMS: atom_id res chain seq x y z
N MET A 1 -26.26 -24.45 66.43
CA MET A 1 -27.43 -24.48 65.54
C MET A 1 -27.35 -23.29 64.60
N MET A 2 -26.82 -23.49 63.39
CA MET A 2 -27.30 -22.94 62.10
C MET A 2 -26.32 -23.40 61.02
N GLU A 3 -26.84 -24.13 60.03
CA GLU A 3 -26.15 -24.59 58.84
C GLU A 3 -26.13 -23.51 57.74
N MET A 4 -25.38 -23.83 56.66
CA MET A 4 -25.42 -23.32 55.27
C MET A 4 -24.44 -22.16 54.96
N LYS A 5 -23.71 -22.12 53.82
CA LYS A 5 -23.77 -22.90 52.57
C LYS A 5 -22.47 -22.70 51.74
N PHE A 6 -22.27 -23.65 50.83
CA PHE A 6 -21.33 -23.76 49.71
C PHE A 6 -20.95 -22.48 48.94
N GLY A 7 -19.72 -22.46 48.41
CA GLY A 7 -19.34 -21.58 47.29
C GLY A 7 -17.88 -21.72 46.86
N SER A 8 -17.65 -22.56 45.84
CA SER A 8 -16.40 -22.79 45.10
C SER A 8 -15.71 -21.51 44.61
N LEU A 9 -14.37 -21.47 44.62
CA LEU A 9 -13.58 -20.83 43.56
C LEU A 9 -12.13 -21.34 43.57
N ILE A 10 -11.91 -22.36 42.74
CA ILE A 10 -10.61 -22.77 42.21
C ILE A 10 -10.09 -21.59 41.39
N LEU A 11 -9.04 -20.92 41.88
CA LEU A 11 -8.35 -19.86 41.15
C LEU A 11 -7.21 -20.49 40.34
N THR A 12 -7.51 -20.88 39.11
CA THR A 12 -6.54 -21.26 38.08
C THR A 12 -5.78 -20.00 37.64
N CYS A 13 -4.51 -19.88 38.02
CA CYS A 13 -3.57 -18.93 37.42
C CYS A 13 -3.29 -19.36 35.98
N LEU A 14 -4.06 -18.82 35.03
CA LEU A 14 -3.81 -18.96 33.61
C LEU A 14 -2.75 -17.94 33.20
N ILE A 15 -1.60 -18.47 32.78
CA ILE A 15 -0.46 -17.73 32.22
C ILE A 15 -0.91 -17.14 30.89
N CYS A 16 -1.21 -15.84 30.87
CA CYS A 16 -1.33 -15.08 29.63
C CYS A 16 0.06 -14.58 29.24
N THR A 17 0.89 -15.47 28.70
CA THR A 17 1.98 -15.05 27.81
C THR A 17 1.34 -14.59 26.51
N ALA A 18 0.96 -13.31 26.46
CA ALA A 18 0.83 -12.61 25.19
C ALA A 18 2.26 -12.45 24.65
N LEU A 19 2.69 -13.37 23.80
CA LEU A 19 3.69 -13.03 22.80
C LEU A 19 3.01 -11.98 21.92
N MET A 20 3.26 -10.70 22.18
CA MET A 20 3.15 -9.74 21.11
C MET A 20 4.28 -10.13 20.16
N ALA A 21 3.93 -10.75 19.03
CA ALA A 21 4.78 -10.62 17.86
C ALA A 21 4.93 -9.11 17.68
N ALA A 22 6.15 -8.62 17.85
CA ALA A 22 6.46 -7.29 17.38
C ALA A 22 6.25 -7.38 15.86
N VAL A 23 5.09 -6.92 15.39
CA VAL A 23 4.94 -6.50 14.00
C VAL A 23 6.03 -5.46 13.83
N SER A 24 7.10 -5.83 13.14
CA SER A 24 8.11 -4.88 12.70
C SER A 24 7.54 -4.22 11.45
N ALA A 25 6.61 -3.30 11.66
CA ALA A 25 6.29 -2.34 10.62
C ALA A 25 7.54 -1.49 10.42
N GLU A 26 7.99 -1.38 9.18
CA GLU A 26 9.03 -0.44 8.82
C GLU A 26 8.41 0.90 8.44
N GLU A 27 8.99 1.96 9.01
CA GLU A 27 8.59 3.34 8.82
C GLU A 27 9.47 3.95 7.71
N ILE A 28 8.84 4.30 6.58
CA ILE A 28 9.50 4.91 5.43
C ILE A 28 9.06 6.38 5.35
N SER A 29 9.96 7.28 5.70
CA SER A 29 9.71 8.73 5.66
C SER A 29 9.83 9.23 4.22
N GLN A 30 8.70 9.46 3.55
CA GLN A 30 8.66 9.96 2.17
C GLN A 30 7.95 11.31 2.12
N ASP A 31 8.68 12.43 2.10
CA ASP A 31 8.07 13.76 1.95
C ASP A 31 6.97 13.72 0.85
N PRO A 32 5.71 14.09 1.13
CA PRO A 32 5.22 14.81 2.31
C PRO A 32 4.67 13.94 3.46
N VAL A 33 4.70 12.61 3.37
CA VAL A 33 4.08 11.66 4.33
C VAL A 33 5.07 10.68 4.96
N THR A 34 4.60 9.89 5.91
CA THR A 34 5.29 8.69 6.37
C THR A 34 4.45 7.46 6.01
N VAL A 35 5.09 6.45 5.42
CA VAL A 35 4.43 5.20 5.02
C VAL A 35 4.94 4.08 5.90
N ASN A 36 4.02 3.38 6.56
CA ASN A 36 4.33 2.20 7.35
C ASN A 36 3.97 0.94 6.54
N LEU A 37 4.89 -0.04 6.50
CA LEU A 37 4.72 -1.31 5.79
C LEU A 37 5.21 -2.48 6.66
N ASP A 38 4.46 -3.57 6.73
CA ASP A 38 4.92 -4.81 7.38
C ASP A 38 5.74 -5.65 6.39
N LEU A 39 7.07 -5.62 6.55
CA LEU A 39 8.02 -6.40 5.76
C LEU A 39 8.46 -7.68 6.47
N GLY A 40 7.77 -8.11 7.53
CA GLY A 40 8.16 -9.25 8.37
C GLY A 40 8.17 -10.61 7.64
N ASP A 41 7.50 -10.71 6.49
CA ASP A 41 7.51 -11.89 5.62
C ASP A 41 8.70 -11.92 4.63
N LEU A 42 9.53 -10.87 4.59
CA LEU A 42 10.74 -10.80 3.76
C LEU A 42 11.99 -11.19 4.58
N GLU A 43 12.90 -11.92 3.95
CA GLU A 43 14.21 -12.24 4.51
C GLU A 43 15.28 -11.35 3.85
N ASP A 44 16.14 -10.72 4.66
CA ASP A 44 17.31 -9.95 4.21
C ASP A 44 17.03 -8.94 3.07
N TYR A 45 16.14 -7.98 3.34
CA TYR A 45 15.80 -6.91 2.39
C TYR A 45 16.67 -5.65 2.56
N MET A 46 16.74 -4.83 1.51
CA MET A 46 17.36 -3.50 1.51
C MET A 46 16.34 -2.48 1.02
N ILE A 47 16.30 -1.31 1.67
CA ILE A 47 15.46 -0.18 1.27
C ILE A 47 16.38 0.88 0.64
N ASP A 48 16.03 1.31 -0.57
CA ASP A 48 16.68 2.41 -1.29
C ASP A 48 15.67 3.53 -1.55
N GLU A 49 15.90 4.68 -0.93
CA GLU A 49 15.13 5.89 -1.16
C GLU A 49 15.72 6.64 -2.37
N GLY A 50 14.96 6.69 -3.46
CA GLY A 50 15.39 7.36 -4.68
C GLY A 50 15.28 8.88 -4.58
N ASP A 51 15.99 9.58 -5.46
CA ASP A 51 15.84 11.02 -5.62
C ASP A 51 14.44 11.36 -6.14
N SER A 52 13.82 12.42 -5.61
CA SER A 52 12.51 12.89 -6.07
C SER A 52 12.53 13.27 -7.57
N ILE A 53 11.50 12.86 -8.31
CA ILE A 53 11.40 13.07 -9.76
C ILE A 53 10.24 14.03 -10.06
N LYS A 54 10.51 15.13 -10.77
CA LYS A 54 9.44 16.04 -11.21
C LYS A 54 8.95 15.67 -12.61
N ILE A 55 7.65 15.46 -12.73
CA ILE A 55 7.01 15.10 -13.99
C ILE A 55 5.91 16.12 -14.33
N SER A 56 5.91 16.54 -15.59
CA SER A 56 4.83 17.35 -16.16
C SER A 56 3.98 16.50 -17.09
N HIS A 57 2.77 16.14 -16.66
CA HIS A 57 1.84 15.47 -17.54
C HIS A 57 1.14 16.49 -18.44
N CYS A 58 1.45 16.42 -19.74
CA CYS A 58 1.01 17.41 -20.72
C CYS A 58 -0.32 17.06 -21.42
N GLU A 59 -0.85 15.84 -21.24
CA GLU A 59 -2.14 15.43 -21.80
C GLU A 59 -3.27 15.78 -20.81
N ARG A 60 -4.54 15.63 -21.21
CA ARG A 60 -5.67 16.06 -20.34
C ARG A 60 -6.01 14.92 -19.35
N PRO A 61 -6.14 15.21 -18.03
CA PRO A 61 -5.97 16.50 -17.40
C PRO A 61 -4.49 16.83 -17.23
N LYS A 62 -4.12 18.10 -17.38
CA LYS A 62 -2.73 18.49 -17.19
C LYS A 62 -2.49 18.65 -15.71
N PHE A 63 -1.54 17.92 -15.18
CA PHE A 63 -1.08 18.07 -13.81
C PHE A 63 0.44 17.88 -13.76
N ASP A 64 1.06 18.73 -12.96
CA ASP A 64 2.47 18.62 -12.58
C ASP A 64 2.51 17.91 -11.23
N TYR A 65 3.47 17.00 -11.08
CA TYR A 65 3.61 16.24 -9.84
C TYR A 65 5.05 15.86 -9.57
N THR A 66 5.34 15.62 -8.30
CA THR A 66 6.62 15.11 -7.82
C THR A 66 6.43 13.68 -7.35
N ILE A 67 7.27 12.77 -7.84
CA ILE A 67 7.33 11.36 -7.42
C ILE A 67 8.45 11.22 -6.40
N TYR A 68 8.17 10.52 -5.31
CA TYR A 68 9.12 10.11 -4.30
C TYR A 68 9.19 8.57 -4.34
N PRO A 69 10.16 8.00 -5.09
CA PRO A 69 10.25 6.55 -5.25
C PRO A 69 11.06 5.91 -4.12
N VAL A 70 10.64 4.72 -3.71
CA VAL A 70 11.36 3.81 -2.82
C VAL A 70 11.35 2.43 -3.43
N THR A 71 12.53 1.82 -3.50
CA THR A 71 12.70 0.42 -3.90
C THR A 71 13.09 -0.41 -2.70
N ILE A 72 12.40 -1.53 -2.48
CA ILE A 72 12.73 -2.52 -1.47
C ILE A 72 13.16 -3.78 -2.22
N GLU A 73 14.43 -4.14 -2.14
CA GLU A 73 14.99 -5.33 -2.79
C GLU A 73 15.11 -6.48 -1.77
N SER A 74 14.64 -7.67 -2.13
CA SER A 74 14.73 -8.89 -1.32
C SER A 74 15.16 -10.07 -2.20
N GLY A 75 16.47 -10.29 -2.30
CA GLY A 75 17.05 -11.32 -3.17
C GLY A 75 16.95 -10.93 -4.65
N GLU A 76 16.17 -11.69 -5.42
CA GLU A 76 15.86 -11.36 -6.84
C GLU A 76 14.49 -10.69 -7.00
N SER A 77 13.74 -10.52 -5.90
CA SER A 77 12.41 -9.90 -5.88
C SER A 77 12.48 -8.46 -5.37
N TRP A 78 11.44 -7.69 -5.66
CA TRP A 78 11.36 -6.29 -5.33
C TRP A 78 9.93 -5.82 -5.00
N ILE A 79 9.89 -4.69 -4.29
CA ILE A 79 8.70 -3.86 -4.11
C ILE A 79 9.10 -2.43 -4.50
N GLU A 80 8.27 -1.76 -5.26
CA GLU A 80 8.43 -0.35 -5.61
C GLU A 80 7.24 0.40 -5.03
N LEU A 81 7.52 1.37 -4.17
CA LEU A 81 6.55 2.30 -3.63
C LEU A 81 6.85 3.68 -4.20
N GLU A 82 5.83 4.34 -4.72
CA GLU A 82 5.92 5.71 -5.18
C GLU A 82 4.84 6.56 -4.52
N VAL A 83 5.24 7.63 -3.85
CA VAL A 83 4.35 8.70 -3.42
C VAL A 83 4.37 9.79 -4.49
N HIS A 84 3.21 10.14 -5.00
CA HIS A 84 3.03 11.16 -6.03
C HIS A 84 2.31 12.35 -5.41
N GLU A 85 2.99 13.48 -5.29
CA GLU A 85 2.40 14.75 -4.84
C GLU A 85 2.06 15.63 -6.06
N LEU A 86 0.77 15.87 -6.28
CA LEU A 86 0.26 16.83 -7.25
C LEU A 86 0.50 18.27 -6.77
N ASP A 87 0.93 19.13 -7.69
CA ASP A 87 1.11 20.56 -7.43
C ASP A 87 -0.21 21.25 -7.03
N GLU A 88 -1.34 20.79 -7.60
CA GLU A 88 -2.68 21.30 -7.30
C GLU A 88 -3.65 20.15 -6.97
N PRO A 89 -4.56 20.34 -5.99
CA PRO A 89 -5.62 19.36 -5.73
C PRO A 89 -6.44 19.04 -6.98
N THR A 90 -6.73 17.77 -7.18
CA THR A 90 -7.50 17.24 -8.31
C THR A 90 -8.54 16.25 -7.81
N GLU A 91 -9.67 16.15 -8.53
CA GLU A 91 -10.70 15.15 -8.24
C GLU A 91 -10.17 13.74 -8.48
N MET A 92 -10.07 12.92 -7.44
CA MET A 92 -9.53 11.56 -7.49
C MET A 92 -10.57 10.57 -8.01
N THR A 93 -10.78 10.60 -9.32
CA THR A 93 -11.63 9.63 -10.03
C THR A 93 -10.85 8.37 -10.38
N SER A 94 -11.56 7.25 -10.58
CA SER A 94 -10.94 6.00 -11.04
C SER A 94 -10.11 6.17 -12.32
N TRP A 95 -10.57 7.04 -13.22
CA TRP A 95 -9.86 7.36 -14.45
C TRP A 95 -8.52 8.06 -14.21
N ILE A 96 -8.43 8.94 -13.20
CA ILE A 96 -7.15 9.59 -12.84
C ILE A 96 -6.19 8.58 -12.24
N LEU A 97 -6.68 7.69 -11.37
CA LEU A 97 -5.90 6.59 -10.81
C LEU A 97 -5.35 5.66 -11.90
N GLU A 98 -6.20 5.21 -12.82
CA GLU A 98 -5.82 4.39 -13.97
C GLU A 98 -4.79 5.08 -14.87
N HIS A 99 -4.97 6.39 -15.11
CA HIS A 99 -4.07 7.18 -15.95
C HIS A 99 -2.68 7.33 -15.32
N CYS A 100 -2.60 7.43 -13.99
CA CYS A 100 -1.33 7.43 -13.28
C CYS A 100 -0.58 6.09 -13.43
N LEU A 101 -1.29 4.96 -13.39
CA LEU A 101 -0.68 3.65 -13.69
C LEU A 101 -0.08 3.61 -15.12
N ILE A 102 -0.83 4.06 -16.14
CA ILE A 102 -0.32 4.13 -17.53
C ILE A 102 0.96 4.96 -17.59
N THR A 103 0.96 6.10 -16.90
CA THR A 103 2.08 7.05 -16.94
C THR A 103 3.31 6.50 -16.24
N ALA A 104 3.14 5.67 -15.21
CA ALA A 104 4.21 4.90 -14.56
C ALA A 104 4.78 3.78 -15.46
N GLY A 105 4.29 3.63 -16.69
CA GLY A 105 4.72 2.59 -17.61
C GLY A 105 4.11 1.21 -17.31
N LEU A 106 3.25 1.13 -16.29
CA LEU A 106 2.42 -0.02 -16.04
C LEU A 106 1.31 0.00 -17.09
N ALA A 107 1.42 -0.88 -18.08
CA ALA A 107 0.45 -0.94 -19.16
C ALA A 107 -0.94 -1.26 -18.59
N THR A 108 -1.77 -0.25 -18.33
CA THR A 108 -3.17 -0.51 -18.00
C THR A 108 -4.00 -0.59 -19.27
N LEU A 109 -4.69 -1.73 -19.34
CA LEU A 109 -6.10 -1.83 -19.71
C LEU A 109 -6.45 -1.08 -21.01
N THR A 110 -6.14 -1.72 -22.14
CA THR A 110 -6.75 -1.41 -23.45
C THR A 110 -8.27 -1.24 -23.32
N GLU A 111 -8.93 -0.49 -24.23
CA GLU A 111 -10.40 -0.23 -24.32
C GLU A 111 -11.33 -1.42 -23.99
N GLU A 112 -10.84 -2.65 -24.02
CA GLU A 112 -11.54 -3.87 -23.58
C GLU A 112 -11.73 -3.99 -22.04
N TYR A 113 -11.03 -3.18 -21.24
CA TYR A 113 -10.91 -3.35 -19.78
C TYR A 113 -11.21 -2.09 -18.95
N GLU A 114 -11.93 -1.10 -19.50
CA GLU A 114 -12.59 -0.06 -18.67
C GLU A 114 -13.40 -0.76 -17.55
N GLY A 115 -12.95 -0.63 -16.29
CA GLY A 115 -13.59 -1.26 -15.12
C GLY A 115 -13.11 -2.66 -14.76
N ALA A 116 -11.92 -3.11 -15.21
CA ALA A 116 -11.33 -4.39 -14.83
C ALA A 116 -10.07 -4.24 -13.97
N GLY A 117 -10.28 -3.88 -12.71
CA GLY A 117 -9.40 -4.22 -11.59
C GLY A 117 -10.24 -4.93 -10.53
N GLU A 118 -9.66 -5.84 -9.75
CA GLU A 118 -10.34 -6.29 -8.53
C GLU A 118 -10.31 -5.13 -7.53
N SER A 119 -11.45 -4.81 -6.93
CA SER A 119 -11.52 -3.82 -5.86
C SER A 119 -10.73 -4.36 -4.66
N PHE A 120 -9.63 -3.70 -4.34
CA PHE A 120 -8.81 -3.94 -3.15
C PHE A 120 -8.86 -2.70 -2.27
N THR A 121 -8.60 -2.83 -0.98
CA THR A 121 -8.58 -1.68 -0.07
C THR A 121 -7.19 -1.55 0.53
N ILE A 122 -6.61 -0.35 0.48
CA ILE A 122 -5.32 -0.02 1.10
C ILE A 122 -5.56 1.15 2.04
N ASP A 123 -5.11 1.03 3.29
CA ASP A 123 -5.31 2.04 4.33
C ASP A 123 -6.77 2.52 4.48
N GLY A 124 -7.74 1.62 4.26
CA GLY A 124 -9.17 1.95 4.31
C GLY A 124 -9.74 2.61 3.04
N HIS A 125 -8.93 2.88 2.02
CA HIS A 125 -9.34 3.50 0.76
C HIS A 125 -9.44 2.50 -0.39
N ASP A 126 -10.38 2.72 -1.31
CA ASP A 126 -10.52 1.90 -2.51
C ASP A 126 -9.29 2.07 -3.42
N ALA A 127 -8.64 0.94 -3.73
CA ALA A 127 -7.49 0.86 -4.62
C ALA A 127 -7.87 0.18 -5.94
N ILE A 128 -7.26 0.65 -7.02
CA ILE A 128 -7.30 -0.03 -8.32
C ILE A 128 -6.09 -0.93 -8.41
N MET A 129 -6.32 -2.23 -8.52
CA MET A 129 -5.27 -3.22 -8.67
C MET A 129 -5.18 -3.71 -10.12
N VAL A 130 -3.95 -3.84 -10.61
CA VAL A 130 -3.62 -4.42 -11.91
C VAL A 130 -2.56 -5.51 -11.74
N THR A 131 -2.61 -6.51 -12.62
CA THR A 131 -1.57 -7.55 -12.70
C THR A 131 -1.01 -7.55 -14.11
N THR A 132 0.29 -7.33 -14.21
CA THR A 132 1.04 -7.39 -15.47
C THR A 132 1.95 -8.62 -15.47
N SER A 133 2.47 -8.98 -16.64
CA SER A 133 3.48 -10.03 -16.75
C SER A 133 4.81 -9.37 -17.09
N ASP A 134 5.81 -9.57 -16.25
CA ASP A 134 7.20 -9.23 -16.56
C ASP A 134 7.99 -10.52 -16.74
N GLY A 135 8.25 -10.87 -18.01
CA GLY A 135 8.81 -12.17 -18.37
C GLY A 135 7.89 -13.33 -17.97
N ASP A 136 8.38 -14.18 -17.04
CA ASP A 136 7.67 -15.36 -16.54
C ASP A 136 7.00 -15.12 -15.17
N GLN A 137 7.17 -13.94 -14.56
CA GLN A 137 6.64 -13.60 -13.23
C GLN A 137 5.51 -12.57 -13.31
N PRO A 138 4.43 -12.73 -12.52
CA PRO A 138 3.42 -11.69 -12.40
C PRO A 138 3.96 -10.52 -11.58
N VAL A 139 3.63 -9.30 -12.00
CA VAL A 139 3.83 -8.09 -11.21
C VAL A 139 2.46 -7.56 -10.83
N TYR A 140 2.23 -7.40 -9.53
CA TYR A 140 1.00 -6.86 -8.97
C TYR A 140 1.24 -5.40 -8.64
N SER A 141 0.35 -4.53 -9.10
CA SER A 141 0.43 -3.09 -8.82
C SER A 141 -0.91 -2.59 -8.34
N ALA A 142 -0.91 -1.71 -7.34
CA ALA A 142 -2.10 -1.07 -6.83
C ALA A 142 -1.87 0.44 -6.75
N VAL A 143 -2.90 1.20 -7.10
CA VAL A 143 -2.93 2.66 -6.95
C VAL A 143 -4.12 3.07 -6.11
N TYR A 144 -3.93 4.01 -5.19
CA TYR A 144 -5.00 4.63 -4.42
C TYR A 144 -4.64 6.06 -4.04
N SER A 145 -5.62 6.79 -3.50
CA SER A 145 -5.42 8.12 -2.92
C SER A 145 -5.92 8.11 -1.47
N PRO A 146 -5.12 8.53 -0.48
CA PRO A 146 -5.57 8.65 0.90
C PRO A 146 -6.39 9.93 1.15
N ASP A 147 -6.38 10.89 0.20
CA ASP A 147 -7.08 12.15 0.34
C ASP A 147 -8.61 11.98 0.16
N GLU A 148 -9.38 12.16 1.23
CA GLU A 148 -10.84 11.96 1.22
C GLU A 148 -11.70 13.22 1.41
N GLU A 149 -11.14 14.44 1.44
CA GLU A 149 -11.99 15.64 1.60
C GLU A 149 -12.75 15.97 0.29
N GLY A 150 -13.89 15.30 0.10
CA GLY A 150 -14.83 15.58 -1.00
C GLY A 150 -14.40 15.01 -2.35
N SER A 151 -13.63 13.92 -2.37
CA SER A 151 -13.04 13.29 -3.58
C SER A 151 -11.97 14.14 -4.26
N TRP A 152 -11.40 15.14 -3.59
CA TRP A 152 -10.28 15.93 -4.10
C TRP A 152 -9.04 15.65 -3.26
N GLY A 153 -7.91 15.46 -3.94
CA GLY A 153 -6.65 15.12 -3.29
C GLY A 153 -5.44 15.68 -4.01
N ARG A 154 -4.29 15.62 -3.34
CA ARG A 154 -2.97 15.93 -3.88
C ARG A 154 -2.06 14.71 -3.86
N LEU A 155 -2.38 13.66 -3.12
CA LEU A 155 -1.54 12.49 -2.97
C LEU A 155 -2.10 11.28 -3.70
N LEU A 156 -1.19 10.57 -4.34
CA LEU A 156 -1.43 9.32 -5.03
C LEU A 156 -0.33 8.35 -4.62
N PHE A 157 -0.70 7.12 -4.30
CA PHE A 157 0.23 6.08 -3.89
C PHE A 157 0.17 4.99 -4.92
N LEU A 158 1.31 4.66 -5.49
CA LEU A 158 1.49 3.51 -6.37
C LEU A 158 2.42 2.53 -5.68
N ILE A 159 1.97 1.29 -5.52
CA ILE A 159 2.83 0.21 -5.04
C ILE A 159 2.81 -0.94 -6.04
N SER A 160 3.98 -1.48 -6.33
CA SER A 160 4.19 -2.62 -7.24
C SER A 160 5.07 -3.67 -6.59
N SER A 161 4.85 -4.95 -6.89
CA SER A 161 5.70 -6.05 -6.43
C SER A 161 5.67 -7.25 -7.37
N ASP A 162 6.81 -7.92 -7.52
CA ASP A 162 6.96 -9.19 -8.23
C ASP A 162 6.94 -10.42 -7.29
N LEU A 163 6.66 -10.20 -6.01
CA LEU A 163 6.55 -11.26 -5.01
C LEU A 163 5.33 -12.16 -5.27
N PRO A 164 5.33 -13.41 -4.75
CA PRO A 164 4.15 -14.25 -4.75
C PRO A 164 2.93 -13.54 -4.15
N TRP A 165 1.75 -13.74 -4.76
CA TRP A 165 0.51 -13.05 -4.36
C TRP A 165 0.22 -13.10 -2.86
N ASP A 166 0.46 -14.24 -2.20
CA ASP A 166 0.19 -14.41 -0.78
C ASP A 166 1.09 -13.55 0.14
N VAL A 167 2.25 -13.13 -0.35
CA VAL A 167 3.14 -12.18 0.32
C VAL A 167 2.72 -10.76 -0.05
N THR A 168 2.53 -10.49 -1.33
CA THR A 168 2.11 -9.18 -1.85
C THR A 168 0.82 -8.67 -1.21
N GLU A 169 -0.20 -9.52 -1.12
CA GLU A 169 -1.51 -9.18 -0.53
C GLU A 169 -1.37 -8.71 0.92
N LYS A 170 -0.50 -9.35 1.70
CA LYS A 170 -0.25 -8.98 3.10
C LYS A 170 0.49 -7.66 3.20
N ILE A 171 1.53 -7.46 2.39
CA ILE A 171 2.31 -6.22 2.39
C ILE A 171 1.40 -5.06 2.00
N PHE A 172 0.65 -5.18 0.91
CA PHE A 172 -0.26 -4.12 0.45
C PHE A 172 -1.35 -3.85 1.49
N GLY A 173 -1.90 -4.90 2.10
CA GLY A 173 -2.90 -4.78 3.17
C GLY A 173 -2.36 -4.25 4.51
N SER A 174 -1.05 -4.09 4.66
CA SER A 174 -0.40 -3.57 5.87
C SER A 174 -0.06 -2.08 5.79
N ILE A 175 -0.26 -1.44 4.63
CA ILE A 175 0.08 -0.04 4.43
C ILE A 175 -0.79 0.83 5.31
N GLU A 176 -0.14 1.71 6.07
CA GLU A 176 -0.76 2.82 6.81
C GLU A 176 0.00 4.11 6.46
N VAL A 177 -0.72 5.17 6.12
CA VAL A 177 -0.14 6.48 5.76
C VAL A 177 -0.41 7.49 6.86
N ASP A 178 0.66 8.07 7.39
CA ASP A 178 0.62 9.16 8.36
C ASP A 178 0.99 10.50 7.68
N GLU A 179 0.11 11.50 7.79
CA GLU A 179 0.30 12.90 7.32
C GLU A 179 0.86 13.85 8.39
#